data_AF-A0A8X6R9H8-F1
#
_entry.id   AF-A0A8X6R9H8-F1
#
_cell.length_a   1.000
_cell.length_b   1.000
_cell.length_c   1.000
_cell.angle_alpha   90.00
_cell.angle_beta   90.00
_cell.angle_gamma   90.00
#
_symmetry.space_group_name_H-M   'P 1'
#
loop_
_entity.id
_entity.type
_entity.pdbx_description
1 polymer ?
#
loop_
_entity_poly.entity_id
_entity_poly.type
_entity_poly.pdbx_seq_one_letter_code
_entity_poly.pdbx_strand_id
1 'polypeptide(L)'
;MVQRKHLDVFLRCRIIGRLECGRTQLEVSEELRIAQSVISRLWQRFQDDGNSIASDLSRQHPSTTGTTVSRQTVYRRLGHIGLYARRPVRCVPLTATHCHLRLTWSRKHALWTTQRWSCGMFSDESRMARARLERNYSWFQNSPACSECKDDRPHLYRNVILEQHVPLFRGAMGSEFLFMYDNACPHRANIVDECLQSEDITRMDWPTYSPDLNPTEHVWDMLGRRIAAR
;
A
#
# COMPACT_ATOMS: atom_id res chain seq x y z
N MET A 1 -33.93 -10.15 28.86
CA MET A 1 -32.65 -10.63 28.31
C MET A 1 -32.58 -10.26 26.83
N VAL A 2 -31.70 -9.32 26.45
CA VAL A 2 -31.55 -8.92 25.04
C VAL A 2 -30.74 -10.00 24.32
N GLN A 3 -31.38 -10.80 23.47
CA GLN A 3 -30.69 -11.73 22.58
C GLN A 3 -29.72 -10.93 21.71
N ARG A 4 -28.42 -11.22 21.83
CA ARG A 4 -27.40 -10.72 20.90
C ARG A 4 -27.70 -11.33 19.53
N LYS A 5 -28.26 -10.53 18.60
CA LYS A 5 -28.43 -10.94 17.21
C LYS A 5 -27.05 -11.16 16.60
N HIS A 6 -26.65 -12.43 16.51
CA HIS A 6 -25.41 -12.83 15.88
C HIS A 6 -25.56 -12.58 14.37
N LEU A 7 -24.71 -11.73 13.78
CA LEU A 7 -24.74 -11.54 12.33
C LEU A 7 -24.46 -12.86 11.65
N ASP A 8 -25.32 -13.21 10.70
CA ASP A 8 -25.13 -14.38 9.87
C ASP A 8 -23.85 -14.24 9.01
N VAL A 9 -23.26 -15.39 8.71
CA VAL A 9 -21.96 -15.48 8.04
C VAL A 9 -21.98 -14.90 6.63
N PHE A 10 -23.07 -15.09 5.88
CA PHE A 10 -23.22 -14.51 4.54
C PHE A 10 -23.27 -12.98 4.62
N LEU A 11 -23.95 -12.46 5.64
CA LEU A 11 -24.04 -11.04 5.89
C LEU A 11 -22.68 -10.44 6.26
N ARG A 12 -21.88 -11.14 7.07
CA ARG A 12 -20.49 -10.74 7.39
C ARG A 12 -19.60 -10.70 6.14
N CYS A 13 -19.66 -11.72 5.30
CA CYS A 13 -18.88 -11.78 4.05
C CYS A 13 -19.28 -10.65 3.09
N ARG A 14 -20.58 -10.38 2.98
CA ARG A 14 -21.10 -9.30 2.14
C ARG A 14 -20.64 -7.93 2.63
N ILE A 15 -20.65 -7.69 3.94
CA ILE A 15 -20.11 -6.46 4.55
C ILE A 15 -18.62 -6.31 4.21
N ILE A 16 -17.82 -7.35 4.46
CA ILE A 16 -16.37 -7.33 4.20
C ILE A 16 -16.09 -7.08 2.72
N GLY A 17 -16.74 -7.80 1.81
CA GLY A 17 -16.54 -7.62 0.37
C GLY A 17 -16.92 -6.23 -0.12
N ARG A 18 -17.97 -5.60 0.43
CA ARG A 18 -18.33 -4.21 0.10
C ARG A 18 -17.28 -3.21 0.58
N LEU A 19 -16.74 -3.39 1.78
CA LEU A 19 -15.67 -2.54 2.33
C LEU A 19 -14.36 -2.70 1.55
N GLU A 20 -14.01 -3.93 1.15
CA GLU A 20 -12.85 -4.19 0.29
C GLU A 20 -12.98 -3.53 -1.10
N CYS A 21 -14.20 -3.39 -1.61
CA CYS A 21 -14.49 -2.65 -2.86
C CYS A 21 -14.46 -1.11 -2.69
N GLY A 22 -14.02 -0.60 -1.54
CA GLY A 22 -13.88 0.83 -1.28
C GLY A 22 -15.16 1.55 -0.86
N ARG A 23 -16.25 0.83 -0.56
CA ARG A 23 -17.46 1.43 0.04
C ARG A 23 -17.15 1.90 1.46
N THR A 24 -17.73 3.01 1.87
CA THR A 24 -17.65 3.52 3.23
C THR A 24 -18.53 2.70 4.19
N GLN A 25 -18.18 2.68 5.48
CA GLN A 25 -18.99 1.99 6.49
C GLN A 25 -20.42 2.56 6.60
N LEU A 26 -20.59 3.85 6.28
CA LEU A 26 -21.89 4.52 6.25
C LEU A 26 -22.76 3.98 5.12
N GLU A 27 -22.22 3.93 3.89
CA GLU A 27 -22.93 3.36 2.74
C GLU A 27 -23.34 1.89 2.98
N VAL A 28 -22.44 1.08 3.55
CA VAL A 28 -22.74 -0.33 3.87
C VAL A 28 -23.77 -0.45 5.00
N SER A 29 -23.73 0.46 5.97
CA SER A 29 -24.71 0.56 7.07
C SER A 29 -26.10 0.85 6.54
N GLU A 30 -26.22 1.81 5.63
CA GLU A 30 -27.49 2.21 5.00
C GLU A 30 -28.01 1.12 4.05
N GLU A 31 -27.15 0.54 3.21
CA GLU A 31 -27.50 -0.53 2.26
C GLU A 31 -28.02 -1.78 2.98
N LEU A 32 -27.34 -2.19 4.05
CA LEU A 32 -27.61 -3.45 4.74
C LEU A 32 -28.49 -3.29 5.99
N ARG A 33 -28.84 -2.05 6.36
CA ARG A 33 -29.57 -1.67 7.59
C ARG A 33 -28.93 -2.28 8.85
N ILE A 34 -27.62 -2.18 8.95
CA ILE A 34 -26.83 -2.69 10.08
C ILE A 34 -26.09 -1.53 10.70
N ALA A 35 -26.14 -1.42 12.03
CA ALA A 35 -25.45 -0.34 12.72
C ALA A 35 -23.96 -0.28 12.33
N GLN A 36 -23.50 0.90 11.93
CA GLN A 36 -22.12 1.15 11.52
C GLN A 36 -21.09 0.68 12.56
N SER A 37 -21.42 0.75 13.86
CA SER A 37 -20.56 0.26 14.96
C SER A 37 -20.30 -1.26 14.90
N VAL A 38 -21.21 -2.03 14.31
CA VAL A 38 -21.08 -3.48 14.12
C VAL A 38 -20.20 -3.78 12.92
N ILE A 39 -20.36 -3.01 11.84
CA ILE A 39 -19.53 -3.07 10.64
C ILE A 39 -18.07 -2.72 10.98
N SER A 40 -17.86 -1.66 11.76
CA SER A 40 -16.53 -1.23 12.21
C SER A 40 -15.80 -2.31 13.02
N ARG A 41 -16.47 -2.93 14.00
CA ARG A 41 -15.90 -4.02 14.81
C ARG A 41 -15.61 -5.29 14.01
N LEU A 42 -16.46 -5.61 13.04
CA LEU A 42 -16.23 -6.74 12.14
C LEU A 42 -15.00 -6.50 11.25
N TRP A 43 -14.87 -5.28 10.72
CA TRP A 43 -13.76 -4.89 9.87
C TRP A 43 -12.42 -4.89 10.61
N GLN A 44 -12.38 -4.33 11.83
CA GLN A 44 -11.18 -4.38 12.69
C GLN A 44 -10.74 -5.83 12.96
N ARG A 45 -11.66 -6.70 13.38
CA ARG A 45 -11.34 -8.12 13.59
C ARG A 45 -10.82 -8.84 12.34
N PHE A 46 -11.37 -8.51 11.17
CA PHE A 46 -10.89 -9.07 9.91
C PHE A 46 -9.46 -8.63 9.59
N GLN A 47 -9.13 -7.36 9.86
CA GLN A 47 -7.79 -6.81 9.69
C GLN A 47 -6.78 -7.41 10.69
N ASP A 48 -7.19 -7.62 11.93
CA ASP A 48 -6.33 -8.12 13.01
C ASP A 48 -6.02 -9.62 12.89
N ASP A 49 -7.03 -10.45 12.65
CA ASP A 49 -6.89 -11.91 12.77
C ASP A 49 -6.49 -12.59 11.45
N GLY A 50 -6.78 -11.97 10.29
CA GLY A 50 -6.49 -12.51 8.95
C GLY A 50 -7.01 -13.94 8.67
N ASN A 51 -7.86 -14.48 9.56
CA ASN A 51 -8.13 -15.90 9.62
C ASN A 51 -9.30 -16.25 8.69
N SER A 52 -9.10 -17.30 7.90
CA SER A 52 -10.02 -17.73 6.84
C SER A 52 -11.44 -17.93 7.37
N ILE A 53 -12.40 -17.21 6.79
CA ILE A 53 -13.87 -17.28 7.00
C ILE A 53 -14.39 -18.74 7.07
N ALA A 54 -13.74 -19.69 6.39
CA ALA A 54 -14.06 -21.12 6.44
C ALA A 54 -13.86 -21.81 7.82
N SER A 55 -12.91 -21.33 8.63
CA SER A 55 -12.67 -21.83 9.98
C SER A 55 -13.80 -21.39 10.93
N ASP A 56 -14.28 -20.16 10.76
CA ASP A 56 -15.44 -19.66 11.50
C ASP A 56 -16.75 -20.32 11.06
N LEU A 57 -16.90 -20.64 9.77
CA LEU A 57 -18.03 -21.39 9.22
C LEU A 57 -18.19 -22.77 9.87
N SER A 58 -17.09 -23.53 10.01
CA SER A 58 -17.14 -24.87 10.63
C SER A 58 -17.47 -24.80 12.13
N ARG A 59 -17.08 -23.72 12.81
CA ARG A 59 -17.30 -23.51 14.25
C ARG A 59 -18.71 -22.98 14.58
N GLN A 60 -19.33 -22.22 13.69
CA GLN A 60 -20.64 -21.57 13.92
C GLN A 60 -21.84 -22.37 13.36
N HIS A 61 -21.62 -23.29 12.41
CA HIS A 61 -22.69 -24.13 11.83
C HIS A 61 -23.46 -25.02 12.82
N PRO A 62 -22.85 -25.58 13.89
CA PRO A 62 -23.57 -26.42 14.85
C PRO A 62 -24.71 -25.67 15.56
N SER A 63 -24.62 -24.35 15.70
CA SER A 63 -25.61 -23.54 16.42
C SER A 63 -26.87 -23.20 15.61
N THR A 64 -26.85 -23.36 14.28
CA THR A 64 -27.94 -22.92 13.38
C THR A 64 -28.72 -24.08 12.76
N THR A 65 -28.08 -25.25 12.58
CA THR A 65 -28.66 -26.37 11.80
C THR A 65 -28.56 -27.73 12.52
N GLY A 66 -27.95 -27.77 13.72
CA GLY A 66 -27.80 -29.00 14.51
C GLY A 66 -26.85 -30.05 13.90
N THR A 67 -26.18 -29.74 12.78
CA THR A 67 -25.25 -30.64 12.10
C THR A 67 -23.84 -30.05 12.07
N THR A 68 -22.88 -30.82 12.59
CA THR A 68 -21.46 -30.48 12.53
C THR A 68 -20.93 -30.71 11.13
N VAL A 69 -20.72 -29.64 10.38
CA VAL A 69 -20.19 -29.71 9.01
C VAL A 69 -18.68 -29.57 9.02
N SER A 70 -17.99 -30.52 8.39
CA SER A 70 -16.53 -30.49 8.26
C SER A 70 -16.08 -29.30 7.41
N ARG A 71 -14.95 -28.70 7.77
CA ARG A 71 -14.30 -27.60 7.02
C ARG A 71 -14.14 -27.91 5.53
N GLN A 72 -13.93 -29.18 5.19
CA GLN A 72 -13.74 -29.64 3.81
C GLN A 72 -15.04 -29.59 2.99
N THR A 73 -16.18 -29.85 3.62
CA THR A 73 -17.51 -29.70 3.01
C THR A 73 -17.81 -28.23 2.73
N VAL A 74 -17.43 -27.35 3.66
CA VAL A 74 -17.54 -25.89 3.49
C VAL A 74 -16.71 -25.42 2.30
N TYR A 75 -15.44 -25.82 2.20
CA TYR A 75 -14.59 -25.44 1.07
C TYR A 75 -15.12 -25.93 -0.28
N ARG A 76 -15.62 -27.17 -0.37
CA ARG A 76 -16.21 -27.71 -1.60
C ARG A 76 -17.44 -26.93 -2.04
N ARG A 77 -18.33 -26.58 -1.10
CA ARG A 77 -19.54 -25.81 -1.39
C ARG A 77 -19.21 -24.39 -1.82
N LEU A 78 -18.25 -23.73 -1.15
CA LEU A 78 -17.75 -22.40 -1.56
C LEU A 78 -17.12 -22.44 -2.95
N GLY A 79 -16.29 -23.45 -3.25
CA GLY A 79 -15.69 -23.63 -4.57
C GLY A 79 -16.73 -23.88 -5.68
N HIS A 80 -17.78 -24.65 -5.40
CA HIS A 80 -18.87 -24.90 -6.36
C HIS A 80 -19.63 -23.62 -6.77
N ILE A 81 -19.69 -22.61 -5.89
CA ILE A 81 -20.28 -21.30 -6.20
C ILE A 81 -19.23 -20.27 -6.65
N GLY A 82 -18.01 -20.71 -6.96
CA GLY A 82 -16.92 -19.86 -7.47
C GLY A 82 -16.22 -19.00 -6.42
N LEU A 83 -16.43 -19.26 -5.12
CA LEU A 83 -15.79 -18.52 -4.04
C LEU A 83 -14.52 -19.25 -3.57
N TYR A 84 -13.38 -18.59 -3.79
CA TYR A 84 -12.06 -19.09 -3.39
C TYR A 84 -11.45 -18.20 -2.33
N ALA A 85 -10.85 -18.82 -1.30
CA ALA A 85 -10.07 -18.07 -0.32
C ALA A 85 -8.86 -17.42 -1.01
N ARG A 86 -8.73 -16.10 -0.89
CA ARG A 86 -7.53 -15.35 -1.29
C ARG A 86 -6.81 -14.87 -0.04
N ARG A 87 -5.49 -14.77 -0.10
CA ARG A 87 -4.74 -14.04 0.92
C ARG A 87 -4.92 -12.54 0.64
N PRO A 88 -5.36 -11.73 1.62
CA PRO A 88 -5.40 -10.29 1.42
C PRO A 88 -4.01 -9.79 1.08
N VAL A 89 -3.94 -8.87 0.12
CA VAL A 89 -2.68 -8.19 -0.20
C VAL A 89 -2.24 -7.45 1.05
N ARG A 90 -0.95 -7.59 1.41
CA ARG A 90 -0.38 -6.79 2.49
C ARG A 90 -0.32 -5.34 2.01
N CYS A 91 -1.25 -4.52 2.48
CA CYS A 91 -1.28 -3.08 2.22
C CYS A 91 -0.72 -2.35 3.44
N VAL A 92 -0.07 -1.21 3.21
CA VAL A 92 0.28 -0.28 4.29
C VAL A 92 -1.04 0.25 4.89
N PRO A 93 -1.27 0.17 6.22
CA PRO A 93 -2.48 0.70 6.82
C PRO A 93 -2.56 2.22 6.61
N LEU A 94 -3.60 2.69 5.95
CA LEU A 94 -3.82 4.11 5.69
C LEU A 94 -4.74 4.71 6.76
N THR A 95 -4.36 5.88 7.28
CA THR A 95 -5.22 6.70 8.15
C THR A 95 -6.24 7.43 7.28
N ALA A 96 -7.32 7.95 7.90
CA ALA A 96 -8.29 8.77 7.18
C ALA A 96 -7.63 9.99 6.51
N THR A 97 -6.64 10.59 7.17
CA THR A 97 -5.84 11.69 6.62
C THR A 97 -5.05 11.26 5.38
N HIS A 98 -4.38 10.10 5.41
CA HIS A 98 -3.67 9.58 4.24
C HIS A 98 -4.64 9.35 3.07
N CYS A 99 -5.79 8.73 3.32
CA CYS A 99 -6.81 8.52 2.29
C CYS A 99 -7.29 9.84 1.66
N HIS A 100 -7.57 10.85 2.48
CA HIS A 100 -8.00 12.16 2.00
C HIS A 100 -6.93 12.83 1.14
N LEU A 101 -5.67 12.90 1.61
CA LEU A 101 -4.58 13.53 0.88
C LEU A 101 -4.31 12.83 -0.46
N ARG A 102 -4.31 11.49 -0.46
CA ARG A 102 -4.14 10.67 -1.66
C ARG A 102 -5.25 10.91 -2.68
N LEU A 103 -6.50 10.96 -2.23
CA LEU A 103 -7.65 11.21 -3.11
C LEU A 103 -7.62 12.63 -3.69
N THR A 104 -7.31 13.63 -2.87
CA THR A 104 -7.19 15.02 -3.30
C THR A 104 -6.07 15.18 -4.33
N TRP A 105 -4.90 14.59 -4.08
CA TRP A 105 -3.80 14.57 -5.04
C TRP A 105 -4.19 13.91 -6.36
N SER A 106 -4.82 12.72 -6.29
CA SER A 106 -5.24 11.99 -7.48
C SER A 106 -6.24 12.79 -8.30
N ARG A 107 -7.20 13.47 -7.66
CA ARG A 107 -8.17 14.34 -8.35
C ARG A 107 -7.52 15.56 -9.00
N LYS A 108 -6.57 16.20 -8.32
CA LYS A 108 -5.80 17.34 -8.86
C LYS A 108 -5.04 16.96 -10.13
N HIS A 109 -4.49 15.74 -10.16
CA HIS A 109 -3.66 15.25 -11.25
C HIS A 109 -4.44 14.40 -12.28
N ALA A 110 -5.73 14.13 -12.06
CA ALA A 110 -6.55 13.30 -12.95
C ALA A 110 -6.72 13.91 -14.35
N LEU A 111 -6.65 15.24 -14.46
CA LEU A 111 -6.80 15.99 -15.71
C LEU A 111 -5.44 16.29 -16.39
N TRP A 112 -4.33 15.82 -15.83
CA TRP A 112 -3.02 16.04 -16.44
C TRP A 112 -2.91 15.27 -17.76
N THR A 113 -2.44 15.97 -18.80
CA THR A 113 -2.16 15.37 -20.10
C THR A 113 -0.90 14.52 -20.05
N THR A 114 -0.72 13.62 -21.01
CA THR A 114 0.52 12.84 -21.16
C THR A 114 1.75 13.74 -21.29
N GLN A 115 1.63 14.88 -21.98
CA GLN A 115 2.71 15.86 -22.07
C GLN A 115 3.07 16.41 -20.69
N ARG A 116 2.07 16.73 -19.85
CA ARG A 116 2.35 17.20 -18.49
C ARG A 116 3.04 16.13 -17.64
N TRP A 117 2.60 14.88 -17.74
CA TRP A 117 3.27 13.75 -17.07
C TRP A 117 4.68 13.51 -17.59
N SER A 118 4.95 13.79 -18.87
CA SER A 118 6.28 13.60 -19.47
C SER A 118 7.33 14.55 -18.94
N CYS A 119 6.93 15.67 -18.33
CA CYS A 119 7.84 16.59 -17.64
C CYS A 119 8.23 16.10 -16.23
N GLY A 120 7.58 15.03 -15.72
CA GLY A 120 7.83 14.48 -14.39
C GLY A 120 8.92 13.42 -14.39
N MET A 121 9.97 13.61 -13.58
CA MET A 121 10.95 12.57 -13.27
C MET A 121 10.61 11.92 -11.94
N PHE A 122 10.36 10.62 -11.98
CA PHE A 122 10.04 9.81 -10.80
C PHE A 122 11.31 9.11 -10.31
N SER A 123 11.63 9.27 -9.03
CA SER A 123 12.73 8.56 -8.37
C SER A 123 12.27 7.84 -7.12
N ASP A 124 12.98 6.75 -6.79
CA ASP A 124 12.78 5.96 -5.59
C ASP A 124 14.00 5.04 -5.36
N GLU A 125 14.28 4.69 -4.10
CA GLU A 125 15.36 3.80 -3.73
C GLU A 125 14.84 2.38 -3.40
N SER A 126 15.27 1.39 -4.20
CA SER A 126 14.99 -0.01 -3.90
C SER A 126 16.21 -0.77 -3.40
N ARG A 127 15.96 -1.80 -2.59
CA ARG A 127 17.00 -2.64 -2.01
C ARG A 127 17.12 -3.95 -2.78
N MET A 128 18.26 -4.17 -3.41
CA MET A 128 18.58 -5.43 -4.09
C MET A 128 19.37 -6.37 -3.15
N ALA A 129 18.97 -7.65 -3.09
CA ALA A 129 19.68 -8.68 -2.34
C ALA A 129 20.24 -9.74 -3.29
N ARG A 130 21.50 -10.14 -3.06
CA ARG A 130 22.25 -11.06 -3.96
C ARG A 130 21.77 -12.51 -3.91
N ALA A 131 21.04 -12.91 -2.86
CA ALA A 131 20.44 -14.23 -2.75
C ALA A 131 19.11 -14.14 -2.00
N ARG A 132 18.05 -14.71 -2.56
CA ARG A 132 16.77 -14.92 -1.88
C ARG A 132 16.88 -16.17 -1.00
N LEU A 133 17.84 -16.20 -0.07
CA LEU A 133 17.88 -17.28 0.91
C LEU A 133 16.64 -17.16 1.79
N GLU A 134 15.89 -18.25 1.85
CA GLU A 134 14.71 -18.39 2.67
C GLU A 134 14.96 -17.85 4.08
N ARG A 135 14.12 -16.89 4.48
CA ARG A 135 13.94 -16.42 5.88
C ARG A 135 15.12 -15.80 6.62
N ASN A 136 16.28 -15.57 6.02
CA ASN A 136 17.36 -14.81 6.66
C ASN A 136 17.93 -13.76 5.70
N TYR A 137 17.59 -12.49 5.98
CA TYR A 137 18.16 -11.34 5.28
C TYR A 137 19.64 -11.18 5.66
N SER A 138 20.55 -11.71 4.84
CA SER A 138 21.97 -11.35 4.90
C SER A 138 22.18 -10.09 4.05
N TRP A 139 22.51 -8.99 4.72
CA TRP A 139 22.66 -7.66 4.13
C TRP A 139 23.95 -7.56 3.33
N PHE A 140 23.88 -7.06 2.09
CA PHE A 140 25.04 -6.38 1.48
C PHE A 140 25.08 -4.96 2.06
N GLN A 141 25.81 -4.80 3.15
CA GLN A 141 26.39 -3.50 3.50
C GLN A 141 27.51 -3.22 2.50
N ASN A 142 27.25 -2.40 1.50
CA ASN A 142 28.32 -1.54 1.05
C ASN A 142 28.32 -0.34 2.00
N SER A 143 29.34 -0.34 2.85
CA SER A 143 29.62 0.54 3.99
C SER A 143 28.95 0.13 5.32
N PRO A 144 29.74 -0.01 6.41
CA PRO A 144 29.24 -0.46 7.70
C PRO A 144 28.19 0.53 8.18
N ALA A 145 27.12 0.02 8.78
CA ALA A 145 26.27 0.80 9.65
C ALA A 145 27.14 1.28 10.82
N CYS A 146 27.86 2.37 10.61
CA CYS A 146 28.43 3.14 11.69
C CYS A 146 27.23 3.73 12.42
N SER A 147 27.05 3.37 13.68
CA SER A 147 26.03 3.97 14.55
C SER A 147 26.15 5.49 14.67
N GLU A 148 27.26 6.07 14.17
CA GLU A 148 27.55 7.51 14.09
C GLU A 148 27.06 8.17 12.79
N CYS A 149 26.76 7.45 11.70
CA CYS A 149 26.46 8.06 10.38
C CYS A 149 24.97 8.31 10.10
N LYS A 150 24.11 8.39 11.13
CA LYS A 150 22.68 8.69 10.92
C LYS A 150 22.44 10.11 10.41
N ASP A 151 23.36 11.03 10.66
CA ASP A 151 23.27 12.44 10.28
C ASP A 151 23.73 12.72 8.83
N ASP A 152 24.45 11.80 8.18
CA ASP A 152 25.00 12.01 6.82
C ASP A 152 24.08 11.55 5.68
N ARG A 153 22.95 10.90 5.97
CA ARG A 153 22.04 10.40 4.91
C ARG A 153 21.54 11.51 3.96
N PRO A 154 21.15 12.70 4.45
CA PRO A 154 20.79 13.81 3.56
C PRO A 154 21.95 14.26 2.66
N HIS A 155 23.18 14.29 3.20
CA HIS A 155 24.37 14.63 2.43
C HIS A 155 24.66 13.59 1.34
N LEU A 156 24.51 12.30 1.64
CA LEU A 156 24.67 11.23 0.66
C LEU A 156 23.63 11.34 -0.46
N TYR A 157 22.36 11.57 -0.10
CA TYR A 157 21.29 11.75 -1.08
C TYR A 157 21.56 12.95 -1.99
N ARG A 158 21.96 14.10 -1.41
CA ARG A 158 22.37 15.28 -2.19
C ARG A 158 23.50 14.93 -3.17
N ASN A 159 24.63 14.42 -2.66
CA ASN A 159 25.86 14.30 -3.44
C ASN A 159 25.78 13.20 -4.51
N VAL A 160 25.02 12.13 -4.26
CA VAL A 160 24.95 10.96 -5.16
C VAL A 160 23.76 11.05 -6.10
N ILE A 161 22.59 11.49 -5.61
CA ILE A 161 21.36 11.50 -6.41
C ILE A 161 21.12 12.89 -6.99
N LEU A 162 21.00 13.90 -6.13
CA LEU A 162 20.59 15.24 -6.59
C LEU A 162 21.63 15.86 -7.51
N GLU A 163 22.85 16.08 -7.03
CA GLU A 163 23.86 16.85 -7.77
C GLU A 163 24.31 16.17 -9.06
N GLN A 164 24.34 14.84 -9.09
CA GLN A 164 24.88 14.09 -10.23
C GLN A 164 23.83 13.80 -11.31
N HIS A 165 22.59 13.53 -10.91
CA HIS A 165 21.59 12.99 -11.84
C HIS A 165 20.49 14.00 -12.16
N VAL A 166 19.95 14.71 -11.16
CA VAL A 166 18.74 15.52 -11.36
C VAL A 166 18.95 16.73 -12.28
N PRO A 167 20.04 17.53 -12.15
CA PRO A 167 20.33 18.64 -13.06
C PRO A 167 20.47 18.22 -14.53
N LEU A 168 20.98 17.02 -14.81
CA LEU A 168 21.11 16.52 -16.19
C LEU A 168 19.73 16.39 -16.85
N PHE A 169 18.76 15.80 -16.14
CA PHE A 169 17.39 15.67 -16.65
C PHE A 169 16.67 17.01 -16.68
N ARG A 170 16.91 17.88 -15.70
CA ARG A 170 16.37 19.25 -15.71
C ARG A 170 16.84 20.04 -16.93
N GLY A 171 18.12 19.96 -17.27
CA GLY A 171 18.69 20.60 -18.46
C GLY A 171 18.06 20.09 -19.76
N ALA A 172 17.78 18.78 -19.85
CA ALA A 172 17.15 18.17 -21.01
C ALA A 172 15.65 18.47 -21.14
N MET A 173 14.92 18.54 -20.03
CA MET A 173 13.46 18.69 -20.02
C MET A 173 12.96 20.13 -19.93
N GLY A 174 13.82 21.09 -19.60
CA GLY A 174 13.43 22.51 -19.57
C GLY A 174 12.61 22.92 -18.34
N SER A 175 12.09 24.14 -18.35
CA SER A 175 11.51 24.82 -17.17
C SER A 175 10.24 24.19 -16.61
N GLU A 176 9.60 23.29 -17.34
CA GLU A 176 8.44 22.55 -16.85
C GLU A 176 8.81 21.28 -16.06
N PHE A 177 10.10 20.98 -15.92
CA PHE A 177 10.59 19.81 -15.21
C PHE A 177 10.07 19.75 -13.77
N LEU A 178 9.51 18.61 -13.40
CA LEU A 178 9.03 18.30 -12.06
C LEU A 178 9.79 17.09 -11.52
N PHE A 179 10.42 17.26 -10.36
CA PHE A 179 11.08 16.16 -9.69
C PHE A 179 10.18 15.54 -8.63
N MET A 180 9.87 14.25 -8.77
CA MET A 180 9.09 13.47 -7.82
C MET A 180 10.02 12.56 -7.03
N TYR A 181 10.01 12.75 -5.71
CA TYR A 181 10.61 11.85 -4.74
C TYR A 181 9.71 11.78 -3.49
N ASP A 182 9.86 10.71 -2.73
CA ASP A 182 9.00 10.45 -1.58
C ASP A 182 9.23 11.42 -0.41
N ASN A 183 8.50 11.23 0.69
CA ASN A 183 8.63 12.05 1.90
C ASN A 183 9.54 11.40 2.95
N ALA A 184 10.49 10.55 2.56
CA ALA A 184 11.42 9.96 3.51
C ALA A 184 12.23 11.05 4.23
N CYS A 185 12.60 10.77 5.49
CA CYS A 185 13.28 11.73 6.37
C CYS A 185 14.53 12.38 5.74
N PRO A 186 15.43 11.67 5.05
CA PRO A 186 16.59 12.29 4.40
C PRO A 186 16.21 13.32 3.32
N HIS A 187 15.08 13.11 2.63
CA HIS A 187 14.62 13.95 1.53
C HIS A 187 13.89 15.22 2.00
N ARG A 188 13.70 15.37 3.32
CA ARG A 188 13.04 16.51 3.95
C ARG A 188 14.03 17.39 4.73
N ALA A 189 15.33 17.10 4.64
CA ALA A 189 16.36 17.92 5.28
C ALA A 189 16.59 19.22 4.50
N ASN A 190 16.91 20.31 5.21
CA ASN A 190 17.11 21.63 4.61
C ASN A 190 18.14 21.62 3.47
N ILE A 191 19.22 20.85 3.60
CA ILE A 191 20.25 20.73 2.58
C ILE A 191 19.74 20.20 1.23
N VAL A 192 18.70 19.37 1.25
CA VAL A 192 18.03 18.85 0.05
C VAL A 192 17.19 19.97 -0.57
N ASP A 193 16.42 20.68 0.24
CA ASP A 193 15.59 21.79 -0.23
C ASP A 193 16.44 22.95 -0.80
N GLU A 194 17.56 23.29 -0.15
CA GLU A 194 18.54 24.28 -0.63
C GLU A 194 19.14 23.90 -1.98
N CYS A 195 19.52 22.62 -2.15
CA CYS A 195 20.08 22.11 -3.40
C CYS A 195 19.07 22.14 -4.56
N LEU A 196 17.81 21.83 -4.30
CA LEU A 196 16.77 21.93 -5.34
C LEU A 196 16.49 23.38 -5.73
N GLN A 197 16.52 24.31 -4.76
CA GLN A 197 16.32 25.73 -5.01
C GLN A 197 17.48 26.33 -5.82
N SER A 198 18.74 25.96 -5.54
CA SER A 198 19.90 26.47 -6.28
C SER A 198 19.88 26.06 -7.76
N GLU A 199 19.24 24.93 -8.08
CA GLU A 199 19.14 24.38 -9.43
C GLU A 199 17.81 24.72 -10.14
N ASP A 200 16.96 25.56 -9.54
CA ASP A 200 15.62 25.90 -10.04
C ASP A 200 14.77 24.63 -10.35
N ILE A 201 14.85 23.64 -9.46
CA ILE A 201 14.12 22.38 -9.59
C ILE A 201 12.83 22.46 -8.77
N THR A 202 11.71 22.35 -9.46
CA THR A 202 10.40 22.27 -8.81
C THR A 202 10.12 20.85 -8.33
N ARG A 203 9.84 20.71 -7.04
CA ARG A 203 9.37 19.46 -6.44
C ARG A 203 7.89 19.22 -6.78
N MET A 204 7.56 17.99 -7.20
CA MET A 204 6.17 17.54 -7.32
C MET A 204 5.55 17.35 -5.93
N ASP A 205 4.30 17.82 -5.74
CA ASP A 205 3.57 17.47 -4.53
C ASP A 205 3.32 15.97 -4.50
N TRP A 206 3.52 15.31 -3.34
CA TRP A 206 3.38 13.86 -3.23
C TRP A 206 2.74 13.44 -1.91
N PRO A 207 1.68 12.62 -1.93
CA PRO A 207 1.02 12.14 -0.71
C PRO A 207 1.88 11.06 -0.01
N THR A 208 1.96 11.12 1.32
CA THR A 208 2.68 10.11 2.12
C THR A 208 2.07 8.72 1.95
N TYR A 209 2.88 7.67 2.13
CA TYR A 209 2.45 6.26 2.03
C TYR A 209 1.73 5.91 0.72
N SER A 210 2.29 6.34 -0.42
CA SER A 210 1.68 6.13 -1.74
C SER A 210 2.61 5.45 -2.75
N PRO A 211 3.21 4.29 -2.42
CA PRO A 211 4.07 3.57 -3.36
C PRO A 211 3.28 3.13 -4.61
N ASP A 212 1.99 2.80 -4.47
CA ASP A 212 1.14 2.38 -5.58
C ASP A 212 0.86 3.48 -6.61
N LEU A 213 1.10 4.75 -6.26
CA LEU A 213 1.02 5.86 -7.21
C LEU A 213 2.34 6.10 -7.95
N ASN A 214 3.44 5.51 -7.48
CA ASN A 214 4.76 5.70 -8.06
C ASN A 214 5.04 4.67 -9.17
N PRO A 215 5.20 5.08 -10.44
CA PRO A 215 5.50 4.16 -11.54
C PRO A 215 6.81 3.39 -11.38
N THR A 216 7.77 3.88 -10.58
CA THR A 216 9.05 3.17 -10.35
C THR A 216 8.84 1.83 -9.66
N GLU A 217 7.79 1.67 -8.84
CA GLU A 217 7.45 0.39 -8.20
C GLU A 217 7.11 -0.70 -9.23
N HIS A 218 6.47 -0.34 -10.34
CA HIS A 218 6.25 -1.28 -11.44
C HIS A 218 7.55 -1.66 -12.15
N VAL A 219 8.48 -0.72 -12.27
CA VAL A 219 9.82 -0.99 -12.82
C VAL A 219 10.59 -1.95 -11.91
N TRP A 220 10.54 -1.73 -10.60
CA TRP A 220 11.15 -2.60 -9.60
C TRP A 220 10.56 -4.01 -9.60
N ASP A 221 9.23 -4.13 -9.68
CA ASP A 221 8.58 -5.43 -9.78
C ASP A 221 8.97 -6.18 -11.08
N MET A 222 9.01 -5.49 -12.22
CA MET A 222 9.47 -6.08 -13.47
C MET A 222 10.93 -6.55 -13.38
N LEU A 223 11.81 -5.73 -12.79
CA LEU A 223 13.22 -6.08 -12.59
C LEU A 223 13.36 -7.29 -11.65
N GLY A 224 12.65 -7.28 -10.52
CA GLY A 224 12.64 -8.37 -9.54
C GLY A 224 12.18 -9.69 -10.15
N ARG A 225 11.12 -9.66 -10.97
CA ARG A 225 10.64 -10.84 -11.72
C ARG A 225 11.69 -11.37 -12.71
N ARG A 226 12.37 -10.48 -13.44
CA ARG A 226 13.44 -10.88 -14.38
C ARG A 226 14.66 -11.47 -13.69
N ILE A 227 15.06 -10.91 -12.54
CA ILE A 227 16.19 -11.44 -11.75
C ILE A 227 15.82 -12.82 -11.17
N ALA A 228 14.60 -12.98 -10.66
CA ALA A 228 14.13 -14.24 -10.08
C ALA A 228 13.92 -15.37 -11.09
N ALA A 229 13.80 -15.04 -12.39
CA ALA A 229 13.66 -16.02 -13.47
C ALA A 229 15.01 -16.54 -14.01
N ARG A 230 16.14 -16.04 -13.51
CA ARG A 230 17.50 -16.51 -13.82
C ARG A 230 17.98 -17.49 -12.77
#